data_AF-A0A1F4D0X2-F1
#
_entry.id   AF-A0A1F4D0X2-F1
#
_cell.length_a   1.000
_cell.length_b   1.000
_cell.length_c   1.000
_cell.angle_alpha   90.00
_cell.angle_beta   90.00
_cell.angle_gamma   90.00
#
_symmetry.space_group_name_H-M   'P 1'
#
loop_
_entity.id
_entity.type
_entity.pdbx_description
1 polymer ?
#
loop_
_entity_poly.entity_id
_entity_poly.type
_entity_poly.pdbx_seq_one_letter_code
_entity_poly.pdbx_strand_id
1 'polypeptide(L)'
;MSDAVVSEIEVPLEPLILKLPDLAREYFIPENDARDLLIRGWETAVEHFLGDGALSPNEESKLLLLAHQFQLSEGELDRNGAFSRVAKARVIRDILKGNVPGQLTAKKEDLPFNFQKAERLVWVFNSVQYLEDRSKIKYEGGSHGVSFRLMRGVYYRVGAHKGEAVRRTERLHVDTGTLAVTDKNIYFSGPSKSFRIAHSNIVSLTPYRDAVAIVRDSATAMPQIFVTGDGWFAHNVLANVAHLDS
;
A
#
# COMPACT_ATOMS: atom_id res chain seq x y z
N MET A 1 14.14 -39.49 -10.49
CA MET A 1 13.11 -38.55 -10.00
C MET A 1 13.84 -37.21 -9.84
N SER A 2 14.05 -36.46 -10.91
CA SER A 2 13.12 -35.49 -11.51
C SER A 2 12.98 -34.21 -10.68
N ASP A 3 14.09 -33.51 -10.44
CA ASP A 3 14.08 -32.08 -10.16
C ASP A 3 14.26 -31.34 -11.50
N ALA A 4 13.15 -31.07 -12.16
CA ALA A 4 13.12 -30.05 -13.21
C ALA A 4 13.22 -28.71 -12.49
N VAL A 5 14.43 -28.18 -12.42
CA VAL A 5 14.68 -26.75 -12.19
C VAL A 5 13.87 -26.02 -13.25
N VAL A 6 12.80 -25.34 -12.82
CA VAL A 6 12.08 -24.38 -13.64
C VAL A 6 13.09 -23.29 -13.95
N SER A 7 13.75 -23.40 -15.10
CA SER A 7 14.57 -22.34 -15.66
C SER A 7 13.64 -21.15 -15.87
N GLU A 8 13.83 -20.08 -15.11
CA GLU A 8 13.31 -18.76 -15.48
C GLU A 8 13.73 -18.51 -16.93
N ILE A 9 12.77 -18.56 -17.83
CA ILE A 9 13.00 -18.16 -19.20
C ILE A 9 13.16 -16.64 -19.12
N GLU A 10 14.40 -16.16 -18.98
CA GLU A 10 14.75 -14.80 -19.37
C GLU A 10 14.56 -14.70 -20.89
N VAL A 11 13.30 -14.52 -21.32
CA VAL A 11 13.05 -14.00 -22.66
C VAL A 11 13.65 -12.59 -22.64
N PRO A 12 14.71 -12.30 -23.42
CA PRO A 12 15.23 -10.95 -23.46
C PRO A 12 14.10 -10.04 -23.94
N LEU A 13 13.90 -8.91 -23.25
CA LEU A 13 12.81 -7.98 -23.56
C LEU A 13 12.94 -7.43 -25.00
N GLU A 14 14.18 -7.33 -25.50
CA GLU A 14 14.52 -6.83 -26.84
C GLU A 14 13.79 -7.59 -27.99
N PRO A 15 13.84 -8.93 -28.09
CA PRO A 15 13.06 -9.68 -29.07
C PRO A 15 11.55 -9.43 -29.01
N LEU A 16 10.99 -9.21 -27.81
CA LEU A 16 9.56 -8.95 -27.63
C LEU A 16 9.21 -7.55 -28.16
N ILE A 17 9.99 -6.55 -27.78
CA ILE A 17 9.85 -5.15 -28.21
C ILE A 17 9.82 -5.03 -29.73
N LEU A 18 10.69 -5.75 -30.42
CA LEU A 18 10.80 -5.69 -31.89
C LEU A 18 9.62 -6.38 -32.60
N LYS A 19 9.05 -7.43 -32.01
CA LYS A 19 8.00 -8.25 -32.65
C LYS A 19 6.59 -7.69 -32.49
N LEU A 20 6.30 -6.99 -31.39
CA LEU A 20 4.94 -6.53 -31.07
C LEU A 20 4.34 -5.59 -32.13
N PRO A 21 5.08 -4.62 -32.71
CA PRO A 21 4.56 -3.77 -33.78
C PRO A 21 4.24 -4.54 -35.07
N ASP A 22 5.04 -5.55 -35.41
CA ASP A 22 4.79 -6.41 -36.59
C ASP A 22 3.55 -7.27 -36.36
N LEU A 23 3.41 -7.85 -35.16
CA LEU A 23 2.26 -8.68 -34.81
C LEU A 23 0.95 -7.87 -34.80
N ALA A 24 0.97 -6.63 -34.27
CA ALA A 24 -0.19 -5.75 -34.32
C ALA A 24 -0.65 -5.46 -35.76
N ARG A 25 0.31 -5.26 -36.68
CA ARG A 25 0.03 -5.10 -38.11
C ARG A 25 -0.52 -6.37 -38.75
N GLU A 26 0.07 -7.52 -38.44
CA GLU A 26 -0.35 -8.84 -38.98
C GLU A 26 -1.80 -9.17 -38.62
N TYR A 27 -2.22 -8.85 -37.40
CA TYR A 27 -3.58 -9.10 -36.91
C TYR A 27 -4.52 -7.90 -37.01
N PHE A 28 -4.16 -6.86 -37.76
CA PHE A 28 -4.99 -5.66 -38.00
C PHE A 28 -5.47 -4.96 -36.72
N ILE A 29 -4.64 -4.95 -35.67
CA ILE A 29 -4.96 -4.29 -34.40
C ILE A 29 -4.75 -2.78 -34.58
N PRO A 30 -5.78 -1.94 -34.32
CA PRO A 30 -5.64 -0.48 -34.32
C PRO A 30 -4.58 -0.01 -33.32
N GLU A 31 -3.89 1.09 -33.63
CA GLU A 31 -2.80 1.62 -32.80
C GLU A 31 -3.23 1.92 -31.35
N ASN A 32 -4.43 2.49 -31.16
CA ASN A 32 -4.98 2.75 -29.84
C ASN A 32 -5.23 1.46 -29.05
N ASP A 33 -5.76 0.42 -29.70
CA ASP A 33 -6.01 -0.88 -29.06
C ASP A 33 -4.69 -1.57 -28.70
N ALA A 34 -3.69 -1.48 -29.58
CA ALA A 34 -2.34 -1.98 -29.31
C ALA A 34 -1.72 -1.25 -28.11
N ARG A 35 -1.87 0.08 -28.02
CA ARG A 35 -1.39 0.89 -26.90
C ARG A 35 -2.07 0.51 -25.58
N ASP A 36 -3.39 0.34 -25.58
CA ASP A 36 -4.13 -0.10 -24.39
C ASP A 36 -3.73 -1.52 -23.95
N LEU A 37 -3.46 -2.43 -24.90
CA LEU A 37 -2.94 -3.76 -24.60
C LEU A 37 -1.54 -3.72 -23.97
N LEU A 38 -0.65 -2.84 -24.44
CA LEU A 38 0.67 -2.64 -23.85
C LEU A 38 0.56 -2.13 -22.41
N ILE A 39 -0.32 -1.15 -22.15
CA ILE A 39 -0.57 -0.63 -20.80
C ILE A 39 -1.08 -1.75 -19.90
N ARG A 40 -2.08 -2.53 -20.33
CA ARG A 40 -2.61 -3.68 -19.56
C ARG A 40 -1.56 -4.76 -19.30
N GLY A 41 -0.72 -5.05 -20.29
CA GLY A 41 0.39 -5.99 -20.13
C GLY A 41 1.40 -5.50 -19.09
N TRP A 42 1.72 -4.20 -19.10
CA TRP A 42 2.56 -3.58 -18.10
C TRP A 42 1.94 -3.63 -16.70
N GLU A 43 0.66 -3.29 -16.55
CA GLU A 43 -0.09 -3.40 -15.28
C GLU A 43 -0.09 -4.84 -14.75
N THR A 44 -0.30 -5.82 -15.63
CA THR A 44 -0.26 -7.25 -15.28
C THR A 44 1.13 -7.68 -14.80
N ALA A 45 2.19 -7.16 -15.42
CA ALA A 45 3.56 -7.42 -14.98
C ALA A 45 3.85 -6.83 -13.60
N VAL A 46 3.33 -5.63 -13.30
CA VAL A 46 3.41 -5.03 -11.96
C VAL A 46 2.72 -5.94 -10.93
N GLU A 47 1.52 -6.42 -11.22
CA GLU A 47 0.80 -7.33 -10.33
C GLU A 47 1.55 -8.65 -10.12
N HIS A 48 2.12 -9.21 -11.18
CA HIS A 48 2.92 -10.43 -11.12
C HIS A 48 4.16 -10.25 -10.24
N PHE A 49 4.98 -9.23 -10.48
CA PHE A 49 6.19 -8.98 -9.68
C PHE A 49 5.89 -8.61 -8.22
N LEU A 50 4.73 -8.02 -7.93
CA LEU A 50 4.33 -7.75 -6.55
C LEU A 50 3.65 -8.95 -5.86
N GLY A 51 3.43 -10.06 -6.58
CA GLY A 51 2.72 -11.22 -6.08
C GLY A 51 3.43 -11.96 -4.94
N ASP A 52 4.77 -11.87 -4.89
CA ASP A 52 5.60 -12.44 -3.83
C ASP A 52 5.78 -11.50 -2.62
N GLY A 53 5.28 -10.25 -2.73
CA GLY A 53 5.28 -9.25 -1.67
C GLY A 53 6.37 -8.19 -1.76
N ALA A 54 7.30 -8.24 -2.72
CA ALA A 54 8.35 -7.24 -2.85
C ALA A 54 8.79 -7.02 -4.31
N LEU A 55 9.08 -5.77 -4.70
CA LEU A 55 9.62 -5.48 -6.03
C LEU A 55 11.15 -5.41 -5.99
N SER A 56 11.84 -6.37 -6.61
CA SER A 56 13.30 -6.35 -6.71
C SER A 56 13.81 -5.22 -7.63
N PRO A 57 15.09 -4.80 -7.51
CA PRO A 57 15.67 -3.79 -8.40
C PRO A 57 15.65 -4.23 -9.88
N ASN A 58 15.84 -5.52 -10.14
CA ASN A 58 15.84 -6.05 -11.51
C ASN A 58 14.44 -5.99 -12.13
N GLU A 59 13.40 -6.39 -11.40
CA GLU A 59 12.01 -6.33 -11.86
C GLU A 59 11.56 -4.89 -12.10
N GLU A 60 11.93 -3.98 -11.21
CA GLU A 60 11.71 -2.56 -11.39
C GLU A 60 12.40 -2.03 -12.65
N SER A 61 13.67 -2.38 -12.88
CA SER A 61 14.38 -2.01 -14.10
C SER A 61 13.69 -2.57 -15.36
N LYS A 62 13.18 -3.81 -15.32
CA LYS A 62 12.42 -4.41 -16.42
C LYS A 62 11.13 -3.63 -16.71
N LEU A 63 10.37 -3.23 -15.68
CA LEU A 63 9.16 -2.41 -15.82
C LEU A 63 9.46 -1.03 -16.41
N LEU A 64 10.50 -0.35 -15.91
CA LEU A 64 10.87 0.98 -16.38
C LEU A 64 11.41 0.96 -17.81
N LEU A 65 12.20 -0.06 -18.17
CA LEU A 65 12.67 -0.27 -19.53
C LEU A 65 11.50 -0.46 -20.50
N LEU A 66 10.51 -1.26 -20.12
CA LEU A 66 9.33 -1.52 -20.94
C LEU A 66 8.51 -0.24 -21.17
N ALA A 67 8.26 0.53 -20.10
CA ALA A 67 7.55 1.80 -20.17
C ALA A 67 8.27 2.81 -21.08
N HIS A 68 9.59 2.94 -20.91
CA HIS A 68 10.42 3.84 -21.72
C HIS A 68 10.40 3.44 -23.20
N GLN A 69 10.60 2.17 -23.50
CA GLN A 69 10.70 1.69 -24.88
C GLN A 69 9.40 1.90 -25.67
N PHE A 70 8.24 1.66 -25.03
CA PHE A 70 6.94 1.89 -25.64
C PHE A 70 6.42 3.32 -25.48
N GLN A 71 7.23 4.22 -24.91
CA GLN A 71 6.89 5.62 -24.68
C GLN A 71 5.53 5.76 -23.96
N LEU A 72 5.31 4.90 -22.96
CA LEU A 72 4.13 4.93 -22.11
C LEU A 72 4.36 6.01 -21.06
N SER A 73 3.49 7.02 -21.02
CA SER A 73 3.62 8.10 -20.04
C SER A 73 3.20 7.65 -18.65
N GLU A 74 3.73 8.31 -17.61
CA GLU A 74 3.34 8.03 -16.22
C GLU A 74 1.82 8.17 -16.02
N GLY A 75 1.20 9.19 -16.63
CA GLY A 75 -0.25 9.39 -16.55
C GLY A 75 -1.08 8.27 -17.18
N GLU A 76 -0.54 7.57 -18.19
CA GLU A 76 -1.19 6.40 -18.78
C GLU A 76 -1.04 5.15 -17.91
N LEU A 77 0.15 4.95 -17.35
CA LEU A 77 0.47 3.84 -16.46
C LEU A 77 -0.17 3.99 -15.07
N ASP A 78 -0.54 5.21 -14.68
CA ASP A 78 -1.14 5.49 -13.38
C ASP A 78 -2.66 5.66 -13.40
N ARG A 79 -3.33 5.44 -14.55
CA ARG A 79 -4.81 5.50 -14.64
C ARG A 79 -5.49 4.62 -13.58
N ASN A 80 -4.88 3.47 -13.26
CA ASN A 80 -5.34 2.54 -12.23
C ASN A 80 -4.41 2.49 -11.00
N GLY A 81 -3.46 3.44 -10.87
CA GLY A 81 -2.52 3.52 -9.76
C GLY A 81 -1.31 2.57 -9.85
N ALA A 82 -1.09 1.89 -10.97
CA ALA A 82 -0.05 0.87 -11.11
C ALA A 82 1.36 1.48 -11.08
N PHE A 83 1.58 2.63 -11.74
CA PHE A 83 2.84 3.36 -11.68
C PHE A 83 3.17 3.84 -10.27
N SER A 84 2.22 4.48 -9.60
CA SER A 84 2.30 4.86 -8.20
C SER A 84 2.63 3.67 -7.30
N ARG A 85 2.10 2.48 -7.61
CA ARG A 85 2.37 1.25 -6.86
C ARG A 85 3.82 0.78 -7.01
N VAL A 86 4.42 0.91 -8.19
CA VAL A 86 5.86 0.63 -8.41
C VAL A 86 6.73 1.56 -7.57
N ALA A 87 6.43 2.87 -7.58
CA ALA A 87 7.16 3.84 -6.77
C ALA A 87 7.05 3.55 -5.26
N LYS A 88 5.87 3.16 -4.80
CA LYS A 88 5.63 2.72 -3.41
C LYS A 88 6.36 1.42 -3.06
N ALA A 89 6.46 0.47 -3.99
CA ALA A 89 7.20 -0.77 -3.78
C ALA A 89 8.71 -0.52 -3.59
N ARG A 90 9.28 0.46 -4.31
CA ARG A 90 10.65 0.95 -4.07
C ARG A 90 10.81 1.45 -2.64
N VAL A 91 9.86 2.27 -2.15
CA VAL A 91 9.88 2.78 -0.77
C VAL A 91 9.85 1.63 0.26
N ILE A 92 8.99 0.64 0.06
CA ILE A 92 8.93 -0.55 0.94
C ILE A 92 10.28 -1.28 0.93
N ARG A 93 10.89 -1.48 -0.25
CA ARG A 93 12.20 -2.11 -0.37
C ARG A 93 13.29 -1.34 0.36
N ASP A 94 13.28 -0.01 0.29
CA ASP A 94 14.26 0.81 1.00
C ASP A 94 14.11 0.67 2.52
N ILE A 95 12.87 0.69 3.02
CA ILE A 95 12.55 0.43 4.44
C ILE A 95 13.07 -0.96 4.86
N LEU A 96 12.80 -2.00 4.06
CA LEU A 96 13.27 -3.37 4.32
C LEU A 96 14.80 -3.49 4.39
N LYS A 97 15.53 -2.60 3.69
CA LYS A 97 17.00 -2.54 3.72
C LYS A 97 17.56 -1.72 4.88
N GLY A 98 16.72 -1.18 5.77
CA GLY A 98 17.17 -0.30 6.85
C GLY A 98 17.24 1.18 6.47
N ASN A 99 16.86 1.54 5.24
CA ASN A 99 16.96 2.91 4.75
C ASN A 99 15.65 3.67 4.96
N VAL A 100 15.75 4.89 5.44
CA VAL A 100 14.61 5.82 5.45
C VAL A 100 14.61 6.58 4.12
N PRO A 101 13.55 6.50 3.30
CA PRO A 101 13.48 7.22 2.04
C PRO A 101 13.56 8.73 2.29
N GLY A 102 14.68 9.34 1.94
CA GLY A 102 14.97 10.74 2.28
C GLY A 102 14.41 11.79 1.32
N GLN A 103 13.84 11.39 0.18
CA GLN A 103 13.62 12.31 -0.96
C GLN A 103 12.16 12.54 -1.37
N LEU A 104 11.19 11.78 -0.85
CA LEU A 104 9.79 11.85 -1.32
C LEU A 104 8.82 12.39 -0.26
N THR A 105 9.31 12.78 0.91
CA THR A 105 8.47 13.08 2.07
C THR A 105 8.47 14.58 2.38
N ALA A 106 7.32 15.11 2.79
CA ALA A 106 7.19 16.47 3.30
C ALA A 106 8.31 16.78 4.30
N LYS A 107 8.83 18.01 4.28
CA LYS A 107 9.78 18.46 5.28
C LYS A 107 9.12 18.37 6.65
N LYS A 108 9.84 17.88 7.66
CA LYS A 108 9.27 17.72 9.01
C LYS A 108 8.77 19.03 9.58
N GLU A 109 9.41 20.12 9.20
CA GLU A 109 9.11 21.49 9.61
C GLU A 109 7.73 21.97 9.11
N ASP A 110 7.20 21.34 8.05
CA ASP A 110 5.89 21.69 7.46
C ASP A 110 4.74 20.87 8.06
N LEU A 111 5.03 19.94 8.98
CA LEU A 111 4.04 19.03 9.56
C LEU A 111 3.55 19.51 10.93
N PRO A 112 2.28 19.26 11.29
CA PRO A 112 1.70 19.69 12.57
C PRO A 112 2.14 18.80 13.76
N PHE A 113 3.38 18.28 13.75
CA PHE A 113 3.87 17.31 14.71
C PHE A 113 5.16 17.77 15.39
N ASN A 114 5.19 17.61 16.71
CA ASN A 114 6.42 17.69 17.48
C ASN A 114 7.06 16.29 17.54
N PHE A 115 7.96 16.02 16.59
CA PHE A 115 8.74 14.77 16.53
C PHE A 115 9.70 14.64 17.72
N GLN A 116 9.96 13.41 18.18
CA GLN A 116 10.99 13.19 19.19
C GLN A 116 12.40 13.45 18.61
N LYS A 117 13.38 13.69 19.49
CA LYS A 117 14.78 13.86 19.10
C LYS A 117 15.27 12.64 18.33
N ALA A 118 15.98 12.89 17.23
CA ALA A 118 16.56 11.86 16.36
C ALA A 118 15.56 10.82 15.81
N GLU A 119 14.26 11.14 15.74
CA GLU A 119 13.35 10.39 14.86
C GLU A 119 13.68 10.69 13.40
N ARG A 120 13.33 9.78 12.49
CA ARG A 120 13.41 9.98 11.03
C ARG A 120 12.01 9.79 10.45
N LEU A 121 11.56 10.75 9.64
CA LEU A 121 10.25 10.68 8.99
C LEU A 121 10.35 9.69 7.83
N VAL A 122 9.50 8.67 7.83
CA VAL A 122 9.46 7.64 6.79
C VAL A 122 8.42 7.97 5.72
N TRP A 123 7.19 8.28 6.14
CA TRP A 123 6.11 8.57 5.20
C TRP A 123 5.04 9.47 5.82
N VAL A 124 4.31 10.21 4.98
CA VAL A 124 3.15 11.01 5.38
C VAL A 124 1.95 10.64 4.50
N PHE A 125 0.88 10.23 5.14
CA PHE A 125 -0.43 10.09 4.50
C PHE A 125 -1.26 11.35 4.81
N ASN A 126 -1.83 11.95 3.78
CA ASN A 126 -2.72 13.11 3.90
C ASN A 126 -4.18 12.67 3.77
N SER A 127 -5.09 13.49 4.31
CA SER A 127 -6.55 13.24 4.23
C SER A 127 -6.98 11.86 4.76
N VAL A 128 -6.28 11.38 5.79
CA VAL A 128 -6.53 10.09 6.42
C VAL A 128 -7.76 10.19 7.31
N GLN A 129 -8.76 9.35 7.06
CA GLN A 129 -9.88 9.20 7.99
C GLN A 129 -9.46 8.28 9.12
N TYR A 130 -9.62 8.76 10.34
CA TYR A 130 -9.37 8.00 11.54
C TYR A 130 -10.69 7.52 12.14
N LEU A 131 -10.83 6.21 12.28
CA LEU A 131 -12.01 5.53 12.78
C LEU A 131 -11.66 4.76 14.07
N GLU A 132 -12.62 4.66 14.98
CA GLU A 132 -12.53 3.80 16.17
C GLU A 132 -13.74 2.86 16.21
N ASP A 133 -13.48 1.61 16.56
CA ASP A 133 -14.53 0.68 16.95
C ASP A 133 -14.94 1.01 18.41
N ARG A 134 -16.24 1.25 18.67
CA ARG A 134 -16.76 1.47 20.04
C ARG A 134 -17.74 0.36 20.43
N SER A 135 -17.57 -0.23 21.61
CA SER A 135 -18.59 -1.09 22.23
C SER A 135 -19.69 -0.22 22.83
N LYS A 136 -20.88 -0.15 22.21
CA LYS A 136 -22.07 0.40 22.87
C LYS A 136 -22.67 -0.66 23.78
N ILE A 137 -22.72 -0.40 25.09
CA ILE A 137 -23.78 -0.95 25.94
C ILE A 137 -24.99 -0.06 25.70
N LYS A 138 -25.92 -0.47 24.82
CA LYS A 138 -27.16 0.27 24.59
C LYS A 138 -28.09 0.07 25.80
N TYR A 139 -28.34 1.13 26.55
CA TYR A 139 -29.68 1.38 27.07
C TYR A 139 -30.44 2.14 25.99
N GLU A 140 -31.69 1.74 25.73
CA GLU A 140 -32.53 2.24 24.64
C GLU A 140 -32.59 3.77 24.59
N GLY A 141 -32.30 4.34 23.42
CA GLY A 141 -32.33 5.78 23.16
C GLY A 141 -31.51 6.08 21.91
N GLY A 142 -32.17 6.52 20.83
CA GLY A 142 -31.66 6.47 19.45
C GLY A 142 -30.26 7.06 19.23
N SER A 143 -29.47 6.40 18.38
CA SER A 143 -28.18 6.93 17.94
C SER A 143 -28.09 6.95 16.42
N HIS A 144 -28.01 8.16 15.86
CA HIS A 144 -27.63 8.43 14.48
C HIS A 144 -26.11 8.32 14.37
N GLY A 145 -25.59 7.13 14.06
CA GLY A 145 -24.18 6.92 13.75
C GLY A 145 -24.03 6.34 12.35
N VAL A 146 -23.20 6.97 11.52
CA VAL A 146 -22.88 6.44 10.19
C VAL A 146 -21.97 5.21 10.35
N SER A 147 -22.47 4.04 9.97
CA SER A 147 -21.71 2.78 10.05
C SER A 147 -20.86 2.60 8.79
N PHE A 148 -19.53 2.61 8.94
CA PHE A 148 -18.61 2.37 7.81
C PHE A 148 -18.32 0.88 7.61
N ARG A 149 -18.60 0.36 6.41
CA ARG A 149 -18.25 -1.01 6.02
C ARG A 149 -16.87 -1.00 5.34
N LEU A 150 -15.83 -1.44 6.06
CA LEU A 150 -14.55 -1.76 5.42
C LEU A 150 -14.53 -3.24 5.04
N MET A 151 -14.05 -3.54 3.84
CA MET A 151 -13.78 -4.90 3.42
C MET A 151 -12.37 -5.26 3.87
N ARG A 152 -12.23 -6.32 4.68
CA ARG A 152 -10.91 -6.88 5.00
C ARG A 152 -10.17 -7.12 3.68
N GLY A 153 -8.91 -6.70 3.61
CA GLY A 153 -8.12 -6.90 2.41
C GLY A 153 -7.99 -8.40 2.17
N VAL A 154 -8.39 -8.86 0.99
CA VAL A 154 -7.99 -10.19 0.54
C VAL A 154 -6.56 -10.01 0.09
N TYR A 155 -5.59 -10.47 0.90
CA TYR A 155 -4.25 -10.65 0.37
C TYR A 155 -4.37 -11.57 -0.84
N TYR A 156 -3.80 -11.16 -1.97
CA TYR A 156 -3.66 -12.01 -3.15
C TYR A 156 -2.68 -13.15 -2.84
N ARG A 157 -3.13 -14.11 -2.03
CA ARG A 157 -2.74 -15.51 -2.19
C ARG A 157 -3.85 -16.13 -3.02
N VAL A 158 -3.54 -16.47 -4.28
CA VAL A 158 -4.37 -17.43 -5.02
C VAL A 158 -4.25 -18.75 -4.26
N GLY A 159 -5.24 -19.03 -3.40
CA GLY A 159 -5.24 -20.24 -2.59
C GLY A 159 -6.10 -20.13 -1.34
N ALA A 160 -7.25 -20.80 -1.39
CA ALA A 160 -8.20 -21.10 -0.32
C ALA A 160 -9.13 -19.95 0.13
N HIS A 161 -10.37 -20.05 -0.35
CA HIS A 161 -11.55 -19.50 0.31
C HIS A 161 -11.56 -19.89 1.79
N LYS A 162 -11.75 -18.90 2.67
CA LYS A 162 -12.25 -19.13 4.03
C LYS A 162 -13.23 -18.01 4.36
N GLY A 163 -14.51 -18.36 4.41
CA GLY A 163 -15.56 -17.43 4.86
C GLY A 163 -15.27 -17.00 6.30
N GLU A 164 -15.42 -15.71 6.60
CA GLU A 164 -15.22 -15.19 7.96
C GLU A 164 -16.43 -14.37 8.41
N ALA A 165 -16.85 -14.62 9.64
CA ALA A 165 -18.07 -14.10 10.26
C ALA A 165 -18.05 -12.57 10.41
N VAL A 166 -19.15 -11.93 10.01
CA VAL A 166 -19.35 -10.48 10.19
C VAL A 166 -19.74 -10.20 11.64
N ARG A 167 -18.75 -9.92 12.49
CA ARG A 167 -19.00 -9.38 13.83
C ARG A 167 -19.49 -7.93 13.68
N ARG A 168 -20.74 -7.65 14.10
CA ARG A 168 -21.31 -6.29 14.11
C ARG A 168 -20.62 -5.47 15.21
N THR A 169 -19.63 -4.68 14.83
CA THR A 169 -19.07 -3.61 15.66
C THR A 169 -19.42 -2.28 14.98
N GLU A 170 -19.98 -1.33 15.73
CA GLU A 170 -20.25 0.02 15.18
C GLU A 170 -18.93 0.78 15.05
N ARG A 171 -18.54 1.06 13.80
CA ARG A 171 -17.34 1.81 13.46
C ARG A 171 -17.66 3.29 13.34
N LEU A 172 -17.03 4.11 14.17
CA LEU A 172 -17.29 5.55 14.24
C LEU A 172 -16.15 6.32 13.57
N HIS A 173 -16.51 7.23 12.66
CA HIS A 173 -15.58 8.25 12.18
C HIS A 173 -15.26 9.24 13.29
N VAL A 174 -13.98 9.41 13.59
CA VAL A 174 -13.52 10.26 14.70
C VAL A 174 -12.97 11.58 14.18
N ASP A 175 -12.11 11.54 13.16
CA ASP A 175 -11.50 12.74 12.58
C ASP A 175 -10.92 12.46 11.19
N THR A 176 -10.58 13.51 10.44
CA THR A 176 -9.80 13.42 9.19
C THR A 176 -8.59 14.33 9.27
N GLY A 177 -7.40 13.81 8.97
CA GLY A 177 -6.18 14.59 9.14
C GLY A 177 -4.94 13.97 8.49
N THR A 178 -3.78 14.34 9.01
CA THR A 178 -2.48 13.84 8.57
C THR A 178 -2.04 12.69 9.45
N LEU A 179 -1.52 11.62 8.85
CA LEU A 179 -0.87 10.51 9.54
C LEU A 179 0.61 10.47 9.11
N ALA A 180 1.52 10.76 10.03
CA ALA A 180 2.95 10.65 9.80
C ALA A 180 3.49 9.37 10.44
N VAL A 181 4.30 8.63 9.68
CA VAL A 181 5.02 7.45 10.15
C VAL A 181 6.50 7.80 10.23
N THR A 182 7.09 7.60 11.40
CA THR A 182 8.53 7.74 11.65
C THR A 182 9.12 6.38 11.98
N ASP A 183 10.44 6.29 12.07
CA ASP A 183 11.14 5.08 12.53
C ASP A 183 10.78 4.62 13.96
N LYS A 184 10.22 5.49 14.81
CA LYS A 184 9.88 5.15 16.21
C LYS A 184 8.39 5.19 16.53
N ASN A 185 7.67 6.12 15.90
CA ASN A 185 6.31 6.47 16.25
C ASN A 185 5.42 6.70 15.02
N ILE A 186 4.14 6.45 15.22
CA ILE A 186 3.05 6.92 14.36
C ILE A 186 2.44 8.16 15.01
N TYR A 187 2.23 9.20 14.22
CA TYR A 187 1.59 10.45 14.63
C TYR A 187 0.33 10.67 13.81
N PHE A 188 -0.76 11.05 14.47
CA PHE A 188 -1.98 11.50 13.82
C PHE A 188 -2.34 12.90 14.30
N SER A 189 -2.78 13.77 13.39
CA SER A 189 -3.33 15.08 13.73
C SER A 189 -4.44 15.45 12.77
N GLY A 190 -5.66 15.54 13.29
CA GLY A 190 -6.80 16.18 12.65
C GLY A 190 -7.29 17.38 13.47
N PRO A 191 -8.32 18.10 12.99
CA PRO A 191 -8.90 19.26 13.68
C PRO A 191 -9.34 19.01 15.13
N SER A 192 -9.76 17.80 15.48
CA SER A 192 -10.34 17.47 16.79
C SER A 192 -9.48 16.52 17.61
N LYS A 193 -8.61 15.72 16.98
CA LYS A 193 -7.82 14.69 17.67
C LYS A 193 -6.41 14.63 17.12
N SER A 194 -5.45 14.67 18.03
CA SER A 194 -4.03 14.47 17.74
C SER A 194 -3.42 13.54 18.78
N PHE A 195 -2.56 12.61 18.34
CA PHE A 195 -1.90 11.66 19.24
C PHE A 195 -0.64 11.07 18.61
N ARG A 196 0.14 10.40 19.46
CA ARG A 196 1.32 9.63 19.09
C ARG A 196 1.17 8.19 19.60
N ILE A 197 1.59 7.22 18.79
CA ILE A 197 1.67 5.80 19.16
C ILE A 197 3.10 5.33 18.86
N ALA A 198 3.81 4.86 19.88
CA ALA A 198 5.10 4.20 19.68
C ALA A 198 4.89 2.85 19.00
N HIS A 199 5.79 2.48 18.08
CA HIS A 199 5.71 1.17 17.40
C HIS A 199 5.76 0.01 18.40
N SER A 200 6.52 0.16 19.48
CA SER A 200 6.60 -0.81 20.58
C SER A 200 5.28 -1.06 21.31
N ASN A 201 4.32 -0.14 21.20
CA ASN A 201 2.98 -0.28 21.80
C ASN A 201 1.96 -0.86 20.81
N ILE A 202 2.37 -1.33 19.63
CA ILE A 202 1.48 -1.92 18.62
C ILE A 202 1.60 -3.45 18.68
N VAL A 203 0.48 -4.13 18.96
CA VAL A 203 0.46 -5.60 19.10
C VAL A 203 -0.10 -6.29 17.86
N SER A 204 -0.85 -5.58 17.02
CA SER A 204 -1.43 -6.15 15.80
C SER A 204 -1.64 -5.07 14.74
N LEU A 205 -1.33 -5.43 13.50
CA LEU A 205 -1.67 -4.68 12.30
C LEU A 205 -2.60 -5.54 11.44
N THR A 206 -3.74 -4.98 11.04
CA THR A 206 -4.69 -5.67 10.15
C THR A 206 -4.93 -4.82 8.92
N PRO A 207 -4.56 -5.28 7.72
CA PRO A 207 -4.76 -4.55 6.49
C PRO A 207 -6.21 -4.68 5.98
N TYR A 208 -6.68 -3.60 5.39
CA TYR A 208 -7.88 -3.52 4.59
C TYR A 208 -7.48 -3.14 3.16
N ARG A 209 -8.45 -3.08 2.24
CA ARG A 209 -8.18 -2.61 0.87
C ARG A 209 -7.61 -1.18 0.85
N ASP A 210 -8.20 -0.30 1.65
CA ASP A 210 -7.98 1.15 1.65
C ASP A 210 -7.54 1.70 3.02
N ALA A 211 -7.33 0.81 3.98
CA ALA A 211 -7.04 1.18 5.36
C ALA A 211 -6.10 0.19 6.05
N VAL A 212 -5.59 0.60 7.21
CA VAL A 212 -4.89 -0.28 8.15
C VAL A 212 -5.48 -0.09 9.54
N ALA A 213 -5.75 -1.19 10.23
CA ALA A 213 -6.12 -1.18 11.63
C ALA A 213 -4.93 -1.51 12.51
N ILE A 214 -4.84 -0.82 13.63
CA ILE A 214 -3.81 -0.96 14.66
C ILE A 214 -4.50 -1.30 15.96
N VAL A 215 -4.02 -2.36 16.63
CA VAL A 215 -4.39 -2.63 18.02
C VAL A 215 -3.18 -2.31 18.89
N ARG A 216 -3.41 -1.52 19.94
CA ARG A 216 -2.38 -1.12 20.89
C ARG A 216 -2.26 -2.13 22.02
N ASP A 217 -1.09 -2.19 22.64
CA ASP A 217 -0.84 -2.96 23.87
C ASP A 217 -1.56 -2.31 25.05
N SER A 218 -2.86 -2.57 25.17
CA SER A 218 -3.68 -2.16 26.30
C SER A 218 -4.85 -3.13 26.46
N ALA A 219 -5.16 -3.45 27.71
CA ALA A 219 -6.15 -4.47 28.10
C ALA A 219 -7.56 -4.25 27.51
N THR A 220 -7.89 -3.03 27.07
CA THR A 220 -9.19 -2.67 26.50
C THR A 220 -9.09 -2.01 25.12
N ALA A 221 -7.92 -2.08 24.46
CA ALA A 221 -7.71 -1.40 23.19
C ALA A 221 -8.61 -1.98 22.08
N MET A 222 -9.57 -1.17 21.65
CA MET A 222 -10.28 -1.41 20.40
C MET A 222 -9.39 -1.01 19.21
N PRO A 223 -9.58 -1.64 18.04
CA PRO A 223 -8.85 -1.27 16.84
C PRO A 223 -9.00 0.22 16.49
N GLN A 224 -7.87 0.87 16.24
CA GLN A 224 -7.77 2.19 15.63
C GLN A 224 -7.53 2.02 14.14
N ILE A 225 -8.35 2.63 13.30
CA ILE A 225 -8.36 2.34 11.86
C ILE A 225 -8.06 3.62 11.09
N PHE A 226 -7.12 3.54 10.17
CA PHE A 226 -6.66 4.66 9.37
C PHE A 226 -6.95 4.36 7.90
N VAL A 227 -7.93 5.06 7.31
CA VAL A 227 -8.26 4.96 5.89
C VAL A 227 -7.32 5.86 5.12
N THR A 228 -6.32 5.26 4.46
CA THR A 228 -5.24 5.92 3.74
C THR A 228 -5.49 5.98 2.23
N GLY A 229 -6.50 5.25 1.74
CA GLY A 229 -6.71 5.00 0.31
C GLY A 229 -5.81 3.89 -0.25
N ASP A 230 -4.85 3.40 0.53
CA ASP A 230 -3.90 2.35 0.14
C ASP A 230 -3.51 1.52 1.38
N GLY A 231 -4.31 0.49 1.66
CA GLY A 231 -4.11 -0.35 2.84
C GLY A 231 -2.90 -1.28 2.70
N TRP A 232 -2.54 -1.68 1.47
CA TRP A 232 -1.33 -2.47 1.21
C TRP A 232 -0.08 -1.68 1.56
N PHE A 233 0.05 -0.46 1.06
CA PHE A 233 1.22 0.36 1.32
C PHE A 233 1.28 0.77 2.80
N ALA A 234 0.16 1.21 3.39
CA ALA A 234 0.10 1.58 4.80
C ALA A 234 0.51 0.42 5.72
N HIS A 235 0.00 -0.79 5.46
CA HIS A 235 0.40 -1.97 6.22
C HIS A 235 1.90 -2.27 6.08
N ASN A 236 2.44 -2.30 4.85
CA ASN A 236 3.85 -2.65 4.63
C ASN A 236 4.81 -1.61 5.22
N VAL A 237 4.47 -0.32 5.15
CA VAL A 237 5.25 0.70 5.84
C VAL A 237 5.22 0.45 7.34
N LEU A 238 4.04 0.33 7.96
CA LEU A 238 3.93 0.17 9.41
C LEU A 238 4.58 -1.12 9.93
N ALA A 239 4.42 -2.24 9.23
CA ALA A 239 4.95 -3.53 9.64
C ALA A 239 6.49 -3.58 9.59
N ASN A 240 7.11 -2.88 8.64
CA ASN A 240 8.55 -2.97 8.42
C ASN A 240 9.34 -1.83 9.07
N VAL A 241 8.71 -0.71 9.38
CA VAL A 241 9.38 0.44 9.99
C VAL A 241 9.84 0.17 11.42
N ALA A 242 9.18 -0.72 12.16
CA ALA A 242 9.61 -1.13 13.50
C ALA A 242 11.02 -1.78 13.51
N HIS A 243 11.47 -2.34 12.39
CA HIS A 243 12.82 -2.91 12.27
C HIS A 243 13.92 -1.85 12.09
N LEU A 244 13.56 -0.59 11.80
CA LEU A 244 14.51 0.52 11.60
C LEU A 244 15.09 1.10 12.89
N ASP A 245 14.52 0.75 14.06
CA ASP A 245 14.96 1.21 15.40
C ASP A 245 15.99 0.22 16.03
N SER A 246 16.44 -0.79 15.27
CA SER A 246 17.41 -1.82 15.69
C SER A 246 18.86 -1.41 15.42
#